data_AF-A0A0G0RVA8-F1
#
_entry.id   AF-A0A0G0RVA8-F1
#
_cell.length_a   1.000
_cell.length_b   1.000
_cell.length_c   1.000
_cell.angle_alpha   90.00
_cell.angle_beta   90.00
_cell.angle_gamma   90.00
#
_symmetry.space_group_name_H-M   'P 1'
#
loop_
_entity.id
_entity.type
_entity.pdbx_description
1 polymer ?
#
loop_
_entity_poly.entity_id
_entity_poly.type
_entity_poly.pdbx_seq_one_letter_code
_entity_poly.pdbx_strand_id
1 'polypeptide(L)'
;MQDPEITETMGSNESSTTKIDKLKTEFKSIFDRNLQFFGHGTLLDFAPQIFKEGLKVRDPDLLSTSVPLFDNKPYDKQPEEHFKRILNWPHHNAPAVVVLAIPNMPDNLDVGIFNYLNAVLEELETEDTGYNAQFVIPSKYIRGYVNTKTGEFT
;
A
#
# COMPACT_ATOMS: atom_id res chain seq x y z
N MET A 1 -34.29 32.34 -30.80
CA MET A 1 -34.34 31.04 -30.09
C MET A 1 -32.96 30.87 -29.47
N GLN A 2 -32.92 30.70 -28.15
CA GLN A 2 -31.68 30.62 -27.37
C GLN A 2 -31.09 29.21 -27.48
N ASP A 3 -29.79 29.12 -27.71
CA ASP A 3 -29.01 27.91 -27.51
C ASP A 3 -28.91 27.61 -26.00
N PRO A 4 -29.10 26.36 -25.55
CA PRO A 4 -28.87 26.02 -24.15
C PRO A 4 -27.37 25.90 -23.87
N GLU A 5 -26.90 26.70 -22.91
CA GLU A 5 -25.60 26.52 -22.24
C GLU A 5 -25.51 25.12 -21.61
N ILE A 6 -24.58 24.31 -22.11
CA ILE A 6 -24.19 23.06 -21.46
C ILE A 6 -23.32 23.42 -20.28
N THR A 7 -23.86 23.30 -19.08
CA THR A 7 -23.13 23.47 -17.82
C THR A 7 -22.27 22.22 -17.61
N GLU A 8 -20.95 22.34 -17.80
CA GLU A 8 -20.01 21.28 -17.43
C GLU A 8 -20.00 21.10 -15.90
N THR A 9 -20.37 19.91 -15.45
CA THR A 9 -20.29 19.45 -14.06
C THR A 9 -18.87 19.49 -13.52
N MET A 10 -18.51 20.55 -12.78
CA MET A 10 -17.26 20.65 -11.99
C MET A 10 -17.31 19.87 -10.65
N GLY A 11 -17.95 18.70 -10.61
CA GLY A 11 -18.26 17.98 -9.37
C GLY A 11 -17.18 17.03 -8.83
N SER A 12 -16.05 16.84 -9.52
CA SER A 12 -15.14 15.72 -9.27
C SER A 12 -13.72 16.09 -8.82
N ASN A 13 -13.29 17.34 -8.93
CA ASN A 13 -11.89 17.74 -8.63
C ASN A 13 -11.63 18.15 -7.16
N GLU A 14 -12.60 18.71 -6.45
CA GLU A 14 -12.40 19.09 -5.03
C GLU A 14 -12.35 17.87 -4.11
N SER A 15 -13.17 16.85 -4.38
CA SER A 15 -13.25 15.61 -3.60
C SER A 15 -11.97 14.76 -3.71
N SER A 16 -11.31 14.75 -4.87
CA SER A 16 -10.07 14.01 -5.08
C SER A 16 -8.87 14.72 -4.45
N THR A 17 -8.78 16.05 -4.61
CA THR A 17 -7.70 16.88 -4.05
C THR A 17 -7.68 16.81 -2.52
N THR A 18 -8.85 16.91 -1.88
CA THR A 18 -8.97 16.81 -0.42
C THR A 18 -8.57 15.44 0.13
N LYS A 19 -8.86 14.34 -0.58
CA LYS A 19 -8.43 12.99 -0.19
C LYS A 19 -6.92 12.80 -0.32
N ILE A 20 -6.33 13.36 -1.39
CA ILE A 20 -4.89 13.32 -1.59
C ILE A 20 -4.18 14.05 -0.45
N ASP A 21 -4.66 15.24 -0.07
CA ASP A 21 -4.03 16.03 1.01
C ASP A 21 -4.19 15.37 2.38
N LYS A 22 -5.35 14.74 2.64
CA LYS A 22 -5.55 13.89 3.83
C LYS A 22 -4.55 12.74 3.85
N LEU A 23 -4.46 11.98 2.76
CA LEU A 23 -3.54 10.85 2.64
C LEU A 23 -2.06 11.28 2.79
N LYS A 24 -1.69 12.41 2.18
CA LYS A 24 -0.36 13.03 2.35
C LYS A 24 -0.09 13.43 3.81
N THR A 25 -1.10 13.82 4.57
CA THR A 25 -0.93 14.15 5.99
C THR A 25 -0.72 12.88 6.81
N GLU A 26 -1.54 11.86 6.60
CA GLU A 26 -1.44 10.57 7.30
C GLU A 26 -0.09 9.88 7.06
N PHE A 27 0.31 9.74 5.78
CA PHE A 27 1.57 9.09 5.42
C PHE A 27 2.80 9.82 5.96
N LYS A 28 2.72 11.14 6.16
CA LYS A 28 3.84 11.92 6.71
C LYS A 28 4.23 11.44 8.11
N SER A 29 3.27 10.95 8.88
CA SER A 29 3.50 10.49 10.25
C SER A 29 4.23 9.15 10.33
N ILE A 30 4.07 8.30 9.32
CA ILE A 30 4.66 6.95 9.27
C ILE A 30 5.89 6.86 8.37
N PHE A 31 6.12 7.84 7.49
CA PHE A 31 7.20 7.80 6.52
C PHE A 31 8.57 7.89 7.20
N ASP A 32 9.42 6.91 6.91
CA ASP A 32 10.82 6.85 7.35
C ASP A 32 11.69 6.50 6.14
N ARG A 33 12.74 7.29 5.90
CA ARG A 33 13.67 7.07 4.77
C ARG A 33 14.51 5.80 4.93
N ASN A 34 14.57 5.22 6.13
CA ASN A 34 15.23 3.94 6.37
C ASN A 34 14.33 2.74 6.05
N LEU A 35 13.11 2.97 5.57
CA LEU A 35 12.14 1.95 5.19
C LEU A 35 11.76 2.08 3.70
N GLN A 36 11.55 0.94 3.07
CA GLN A 36 10.89 0.76 1.79
C GLN A 36 9.40 0.48 2.03
N PHE A 37 8.54 1.28 1.41
CA PHE A 37 7.09 1.14 1.54
C PHE A 37 6.51 0.39 0.35
N PHE A 38 5.67 -0.60 0.63
CA PHE A 38 4.94 -1.38 -0.37
C PHE A 38 3.44 -1.39 -0.06
N GLY A 39 2.63 -1.49 -1.11
CA GLY A 39 1.18 -1.58 -1.02
C GLY A 39 0.70 -2.94 -1.49
N HIS A 40 -0.26 -3.51 -0.76
CA HIS A 40 -0.99 -4.69 -1.15
C HIS A 40 -2.49 -4.39 -1.17
N GLY A 41 -3.15 -4.60 -2.31
CA GLY A 41 -4.58 -4.33 -2.46
C GLY A 41 -5.42 -5.45 -1.84
N THR A 42 -6.44 -5.10 -1.06
CA THR A 42 -7.36 -6.06 -0.42
C THR A 42 -8.77 -5.50 -0.26
N LEU A 43 -9.70 -6.32 0.21
CA LEU A 43 -11.02 -5.86 0.63
C LEU A 43 -10.95 -5.19 2.01
N LEU A 44 -11.79 -4.19 2.22
CA LEU A 44 -11.78 -3.39 3.45
C LEU A 44 -12.07 -4.25 4.69
N ASP A 45 -12.92 -5.27 4.55
CA ASP A 45 -13.26 -6.18 5.64
C ASP A 45 -12.10 -7.10 6.06
N PHE A 46 -11.12 -7.32 5.17
CA PHE A 46 -9.94 -8.15 5.46
C PHE A 46 -8.74 -7.33 5.94
N ALA A 47 -8.68 -6.03 5.64
CA ALA A 47 -7.55 -5.18 6.00
C ALA A 47 -7.25 -5.15 7.53
N PRO A 48 -8.26 -5.07 8.44
CA PRO A 48 -8.02 -5.15 9.88
C PRO A 48 -7.41 -6.48 10.32
N GLN A 49 -7.84 -7.59 9.72
CA GLN A 49 -7.30 -8.90 10.05
C GLN A 49 -5.86 -9.01 9.56
N ILE A 50 -5.57 -8.60 8.33
CA ILE A 50 -4.21 -8.57 7.78
C ILE A 50 -3.29 -7.69 8.65
N PHE A 51 -3.76 -6.52 9.07
CA PHE A 51 -2.99 -5.64 9.95
C PHE A 51 -2.62 -6.32 11.27
N LYS A 52 -3.55 -7.08 11.86
CA LYS A 52 -3.35 -7.76 13.14
C LYS A 52 -2.49 -9.02 13.01
N GLU A 53 -2.75 -9.85 12.00
CA GLU A 53 -2.24 -11.23 11.89
C GLU A 53 -1.06 -11.35 10.92
N GLY A 54 -0.84 -10.35 10.07
CA GLY A 54 0.09 -10.42 8.95
C GLY A 54 -0.58 -10.72 7.62
N LEU A 55 0.15 -10.50 6.54
CA LEU A 55 -0.32 -10.76 5.18
C LEU A 55 0.08 -12.17 4.77
N LYS A 56 -0.89 -13.09 4.79
CA LYS A 56 -0.71 -14.47 4.32
C LYS A 56 -0.63 -14.50 2.80
N VAL A 57 0.37 -15.21 2.27
CA VAL A 57 0.63 -15.32 0.82
C VAL A 57 0.97 -16.75 0.44
N ARG A 58 0.74 -17.06 -0.83
CA ARG A 58 1.04 -18.37 -1.41
C ARG A 58 2.51 -18.49 -1.82
N ASP A 59 3.04 -17.46 -2.45
CA ASP A 59 4.36 -17.49 -3.05
C ASP A 59 5.38 -16.73 -2.18
N PRO A 60 6.62 -17.24 -2.04
CA PRO A 60 7.66 -16.60 -1.24
C PRO A 60 8.32 -15.41 -1.98
N ASP A 61 7.52 -14.58 -2.62
CA ASP A 61 7.98 -13.43 -3.42
C ASP A 61 7.18 -12.17 -3.06
N LEU A 62 7.83 -11.26 -2.34
CA LEU A 62 7.26 -9.99 -1.91
C LEU A 62 6.75 -9.15 -3.09
N LEU A 63 7.47 -9.15 -4.21
CA LEU A 63 7.15 -8.29 -5.36
C LEU A 63 6.03 -8.88 -6.22
N SER A 64 5.75 -10.18 -6.08
CA SER A 64 4.56 -10.80 -6.67
C SER A 64 3.26 -10.41 -5.94
N THR A 65 3.36 -10.11 -4.64
CA THR A 65 2.21 -9.78 -3.79
C THR A 65 2.03 -8.28 -3.55
N SER A 66 3.09 -7.48 -3.64
CA SER A 66 3.06 -6.07 -3.26
C SER A 66 3.78 -5.16 -4.27
N VAL A 67 3.39 -3.88 -4.28
CA VAL A 67 3.91 -2.87 -5.22
C VAL A 67 4.59 -1.75 -4.44
N PRO A 68 5.81 -1.31 -4.81
CA PRO A 68 6.46 -0.17 -4.18
C PRO A 68 5.59 1.10 -4.23
N LEU A 69 5.41 1.77 -3.09
CA LEU A 69 4.55 2.96 -2.97
C LEU A 69 5.26 4.27 -3.31
N PHE A 70 6.55 4.37 -2.98
CA PHE A 70 7.33 5.61 -3.09
C PHE A 70 8.70 5.37 -3.71
N ASP A 71 9.31 6.45 -4.21
CA ASP A 71 10.70 6.44 -4.66
C ASP A 71 11.66 6.64 -3.47
N ASN A 72 12.95 6.44 -3.71
CA ASN A 72 14.01 6.85 -2.77
C ASN A 72 14.23 8.38 -2.77
N LYS A 73 13.19 9.13 -2.42
CA LYS A 73 13.19 10.60 -2.31
C LYS A 73 12.69 11.02 -0.92
N PRO A 74 13.08 12.22 -0.43
CA PRO A 74 12.44 12.81 0.74
C PRO A 74 10.92 12.89 0.57
N TYR A 75 10.17 12.80 1.68
CA TYR A 75 8.71 12.76 1.67
C TYR A 75 8.08 13.95 0.92
N ASP A 76 8.57 15.16 1.16
CA ASP A 76 8.13 16.41 0.53
C ASP A 76 8.48 16.49 -0.96
N LYS A 77 9.29 15.57 -1.47
CA LYS A 77 9.67 15.44 -2.89
C LYS A 77 9.02 14.25 -3.59
N GLN A 78 8.16 13.51 -2.90
CA GLN A 78 7.40 12.43 -3.53
C GLN A 78 6.37 13.01 -4.51
N PRO A 79 6.34 12.52 -5.77
CA PRO A 79 5.33 12.91 -6.73
C PRO A 79 3.91 12.68 -6.21
N GLU A 80 2.99 13.60 -6.51
CA GLU A 80 1.58 13.44 -6.17
C GLU A 80 0.96 12.18 -6.79
N GLU A 81 1.46 11.76 -7.95
CA GLU A 81 1.01 10.55 -8.65
C GLU A 81 1.13 9.27 -7.80
N HIS A 82 2.07 9.21 -6.85
CA HIS A 82 2.15 8.08 -5.92
C HIS A 82 0.92 7.98 -5.03
N PHE A 83 0.44 9.12 -4.51
CA PHE A 83 -0.77 9.19 -3.68
C PHE A 83 -2.03 8.95 -4.50
N LYS A 84 -2.09 9.48 -5.73
CA LYS A 84 -3.18 9.18 -6.67
C LYS A 84 -3.27 7.70 -6.98
N ARG A 85 -2.13 7.03 -7.18
CA ARG A 85 -2.08 5.59 -7.42
C ARG A 85 -2.58 4.79 -6.22
N ILE A 86 -2.27 5.21 -4.99
CA ILE A 86 -2.82 4.58 -3.76
C ILE A 86 -4.35 4.69 -3.74
N LEU A 87 -4.90 5.87 -4.02
CA LEU A 87 -6.36 6.10 -4.02
C LEU A 87 -7.07 5.43 -5.21
N ASN A 88 -6.38 5.20 -6.31
CA ASN A 88 -6.89 4.56 -7.52
C ASN A 88 -6.22 3.20 -7.76
N TRP A 89 -6.09 2.39 -6.70
CA TRP A 89 -5.34 1.15 -6.75
C TRP A 89 -5.81 0.24 -7.91
N PRO A 90 -4.91 -0.17 -8.83
CA PRO A 90 -5.30 -0.69 -10.14
C PRO A 90 -5.87 -2.12 -10.14
N HIS A 91 -5.85 -2.83 -9.01
CA HIS A 91 -6.26 -4.23 -8.94
C HIS A 91 -7.64 -4.40 -8.27
N HIS A 92 -8.59 -4.89 -9.05
CA HIS A 92 -9.81 -5.63 -8.66
C HIS A 92 -10.64 -5.10 -7.49
N ASN A 93 -11.29 -3.94 -7.63
CA ASN A 93 -12.27 -3.48 -6.64
C ASN A 93 -11.75 -3.54 -5.20
N ALA A 94 -10.44 -3.34 -4.97
CA ALA A 94 -9.84 -3.38 -3.65
C ALA A 94 -10.05 -2.02 -2.95
N PRO A 95 -11.08 -1.85 -2.09
CA PRO A 95 -11.31 -0.61 -1.36
C PRO A 95 -10.25 -0.33 -0.28
N ALA A 96 -9.27 -1.21 -0.10
CA ALA A 96 -8.19 -1.03 0.86
C ALA A 96 -6.80 -1.35 0.28
N VAL A 97 -5.79 -0.60 0.72
CA VAL A 97 -4.38 -0.88 0.47
C VAL A 97 -3.66 -1.07 1.80
N VAL A 98 -3.21 -2.28 2.08
CA VAL A 98 -2.34 -2.57 3.22
C VAL A 98 -0.95 -2.02 2.93
N VAL A 99 -0.38 -1.31 3.90
CA VAL A 99 0.91 -0.64 3.76
C VAL A 99 1.97 -1.41 4.54
N LEU A 100 2.90 -2.00 3.79
CA LEU A 100 4.09 -2.67 4.30
C LEU A 100 5.22 -1.65 4.40
N ALA A 101 6.05 -1.74 5.44
CA ALA A 101 7.26 -0.96 5.60
C ALA A 101 8.41 -1.88 6.03
N ILE A 102 9.32 -2.12 5.09
CA ILE A 102 10.44 -3.06 5.24
C ILE A 102 11.73 -2.24 5.37
N PRO A 103 12.65 -2.56 6.28
CA PRO A 103 13.92 -1.85 6.38
C PRO A 103 14.68 -1.81 5.05
N ASN A 104 15.45 -0.75 4.83
CA ASN A 104 16.36 -0.69 3.69
C ASN A 104 17.44 -1.76 3.87
N MET A 105 17.87 -2.34 2.74
CA MET A 105 19.04 -3.20 2.74
C MET A 105 20.26 -2.43 3.25
N PRO A 106 20.98 -2.93 4.26
CA PRO A 106 22.22 -2.29 4.70
C PRO A 106 23.25 -2.27 3.57
N ASP A 107 23.99 -1.16 3.43
CA ASP A 107 25.00 -1.00 2.37
C ASP A 107 26.13 -2.05 2.44
N ASN A 108 26.35 -2.65 3.61
CA ASN A 108 27.37 -3.65 3.86
C ASN A 108 26.88 -5.10 3.73
N LEU A 109 25.62 -5.31 3.32
CA LEU A 109 25.06 -6.64 3.20
C LEU A 109 25.30 -7.19 1.80
N ASP A 110 26.12 -8.23 1.70
CA ASP A 110 26.42 -8.94 0.44
C ASP A 110 25.33 -9.98 0.13
N VAL A 111 24.11 -9.50 -0.06
CA VAL A 111 22.98 -10.30 -0.55
C VAL A 111 22.28 -9.53 -1.67
N GLY A 112 21.73 -10.23 -2.66
CA GLY A 112 20.91 -9.58 -3.68
C GLY A 112 19.62 -8.99 -3.08
N ILE A 113 19.16 -7.85 -3.61
CA ILE A 113 17.97 -7.14 -3.12
C ILE A 113 16.71 -8.03 -3.09
N PHE A 114 16.56 -8.94 -4.07
CA PHE A 114 15.45 -9.90 -4.10
C PHE A 114 15.48 -10.84 -2.89
N ASN A 115 16.65 -11.39 -2.55
CA ASN A 115 16.79 -12.28 -1.40
C ASN A 115 16.55 -11.52 -0.09
N TYR A 116 17.04 -10.28 0.00
CA TYR A 116 16.81 -9.42 1.17
C TYR A 116 15.32 -9.16 1.40
N LEU A 117 14.61 -8.74 0.35
CA LEU A 117 13.18 -8.45 0.44
C LEU A 117 12.36 -9.69 0.78
N ASN A 118 12.72 -10.86 0.21
CA ASN A 118 12.00 -12.10 0.49
C ASN A 118 12.32 -12.70 1.87
N ALA A 119 13.37 -12.24 2.56
CA ALA A 119 13.69 -12.67 3.91
C ALA A 119 12.67 -12.19 4.97
N VAL A 120 11.74 -11.28 4.62
CA VAL A 120 10.67 -10.87 5.53
C VAL A 120 9.52 -11.86 5.60
N LEU A 121 9.47 -12.83 4.67
CA LEU A 121 8.44 -13.85 4.64
C LEU A 121 8.83 -15.00 5.57
N GLU A 122 7.87 -15.42 6.38
CA GLU A 122 8.01 -16.56 7.29
C GLU A 122 7.11 -17.70 6.78
N GLU A 123 7.63 -18.93 6.76
CA GLU A 123 6.81 -20.11 6.46
C GLU A 123 5.77 -20.34 7.57
N LEU A 124 4.54 -20.66 7.19
CA LEU A 124 3.51 -21.06 8.14
C LEU A 124 3.78 -22.49 8.64
N GLU A 125 3.65 -22.72 9.94
CA GLU A 125 3.81 -24.07 10.54
C GLU A 125 2.81 -25.09 9.97
N THR A 126 1.66 -24.61 9.53
CA THR A 126 0.64 -25.41 8.83
C THR A 126 0.07 -24.56 7.71
N GLU A 127 -0.03 -25.16 6.52
CA GLU A 127 -0.66 -24.52 5.37
C GLU A 127 -2.07 -24.05 5.73
N ASP A 128 -2.36 -22.78 5.43
CA ASP A 128 -3.71 -22.26 5.57
C ASP A 128 -4.52 -22.72 4.35
N THR A 129 -5.20 -23.85 4.50
CA THR A 129 -6.01 -24.46 3.44
C THR A 129 -7.20 -23.60 3.01
N GLY A 130 -7.60 -22.60 3.82
CA GLY A 130 -8.67 -21.66 3.46
C GLY A 130 -8.23 -20.65 2.41
N TYR A 131 -6.96 -20.24 2.45
CA TYR A 131 -6.37 -19.25 1.55
C TYR A 131 -5.29 -19.82 0.62
N ASN A 132 -5.00 -21.13 0.74
CA ASN A 132 -3.84 -21.80 0.13
C ASN A 132 -2.54 -21.02 0.38
N ALA A 133 -2.40 -20.48 1.59
CA ALA A 133 -1.23 -19.69 1.97
C ALA A 133 -0.20 -20.59 2.66
N GLN A 134 1.06 -20.39 2.28
CA GLN A 134 2.21 -21.13 2.82
C GLN A 134 3.18 -20.21 3.56
N PHE A 135 3.06 -18.91 3.34
CA PHE A 135 3.93 -17.91 3.95
C PHE A 135 3.10 -16.78 4.56
N VAL A 136 3.72 -16.03 5.44
CA VAL A 136 3.18 -14.80 6.01
C VAL A 136 4.23 -13.70 5.97
N ILE A 137 3.82 -12.49 5.61
CA ILE A 137 4.57 -11.27 5.93
C ILE A 137 4.07 -10.82 7.31
N PRO A 138 4.90 -10.92 8.37
CA PRO A 138 4.44 -10.68 9.73
C PRO A 138 3.93 -9.26 9.95
N SER A 139 2.99 -9.09 10.88
CA SER A 139 2.38 -7.79 11.21
C SER A 139 3.39 -6.73 11.66
N LYS A 140 4.57 -7.11 12.15
CA LYS A 140 5.68 -6.19 12.48
C LYS A 140 6.13 -5.32 11.29
N TYR A 141 5.92 -5.80 10.05
CA TYR A 141 6.20 -5.06 8.82
C TYR A 141 4.99 -4.31 8.26
N ILE A 142 3.83 -4.38 8.90
CA ILE A 142 2.61 -3.70 8.45
C ILE A 142 2.43 -2.42 9.28
N ARG A 143 2.32 -1.28 8.60
CA ARG A 143 2.14 0.03 9.26
C ARG A 143 0.68 0.44 9.42
N GLY A 144 -0.20 -0.18 8.65
CA GLY A 144 -1.62 0.13 8.63
C GLY A 144 -2.23 -0.18 7.26
N TYR A 145 -3.40 0.36 7.01
CA TYR A 145 -4.07 0.26 5.71
C TYR A 145 -4.81 1.55 5.35
N VAL A 146 -4.93 1.80 4.06
CA VAL A 146 -5.63 2.95 3.50
C VAL A 146 -6.99 2.51 2.99
N ASN A 147 -8.07 3.15 3.42
CA ASN A 147 -9.36 3.08 2.73
C ASN A 147 -9.31 3.97 1.48
N THR A 148 -9.26 3.37 0.30
CA THR A 148 -9.06 4.10 -0.97
C THR A 148 -10.26 5.00 -1.32
N LYS A 149 -11.44 4.73 -0.77
CA LYS A 149 -12.64 5.55 -0.98
C LYS A 149 -12.62 6.84 -0.15
N THR A 150 -12.12 6.78 1.09
CA THR A 150 -12.12 7.92 2.02
C THR A 150 -10.76 8.62 2.15
N GLY A 151 -9.67 7.96 1.74
CA GLY A 151 -8.30 8.43 1.95
C GLY A 151 -7.82 8.31 3.39
N GLU A 152 -8.56 7.58 4.24
CA GLU A 152 -8.20 7.37 5.64
C GLU A 152 -7.14 6.30 5.77
N PHE A 153 -6.12 6.60 6.56
CA PHE A 153 -5.15 5.64 7.03
C PHE A 153 -5.57 5.13 8.41
N THR A 154 -5.46 3.84 8.67
CA THR A 154 -5.77 3.19 9.95
C THR A 154 -4.64 2.28 10.37
#